data_AF-A0A6T0D409-F1
#
_entry.id   AF-A0A6T0D409-F1
#
_cell.length_a   1.000
_cell.length_b   1.000
_cell.length_c   1.000
_cell.angle_alpha   90.00
_cell.angle_beta   90.00
_cell.angle_gamma   90.00
#
_symmetry.space_group_name_H-M   'P 1'
#
loop_
_entity.id
_entity.type
_entity.pdbx_description
1 polymer ?
#
loop_
_entity_poly.entity_id
_entity_poly.type
_entity_poly.pdbx_seq_one_letter_code
_entity_poly.pdbx_strand_id
1 'polypeptide(L)'
;MAADAKNLVLHRRRRPIWHPVGVLQIIAALWFSSYFCFWLVALLAVWSLVQLGALSASSAAVLVLAYLGQIVVYRPQNSTGWPFAWFLYSGVVDLVLGYYNATCIREGPPLDPQGRYLFAMSPHGIFGVCRAFSGGSLWRQMYGDIRPRWGSFGGAFFIPGVREFSLCSGCLDASRPVLERAIARGEHLARFG
;
A
#
# COMPACT_ATOMS: atom_id res chain seq x y z
N MET A 1 -12.64 -24.96 -28.50
CA MET A 1 -11.33 -25.50 -28.10
C MET A 1 -10.77 -24.64 -26.98
N ALA A 2 -10.97 -25.04 -25.72
CA ALA A 2 -10.39 -24.34 -24.58
C ALA A 2 -8.89 -24.67 -24.56
N ALA A 3 -8.05 -23.69 -24.86
CA ALA A 3 -6.62 -23.83 -24.66
C ALA A 3 -6.38 -24.13 -23.17
N ASP A 4 -5.61 -25.18 -22.91
CA ASP A 4 -5.12 -25.58 -21.61
C ASP A 4 -4.30 -24.41 -21.01
N ALA A 5 -5.00 -23.52 -20.29
CA ALA A 5 -4.42 -22.31 -19.72
C ALA A 5 -3.56 -22.73 -18.52
N LYS A 6 -2.30 -23.08 -18.81
CA LYS A 6 -1.33 -23.42 -17.77
C LYS A 6 -1.33 -22.36 -16.68
N ASN A 7 -1.48 -22.82 -15.44
CA ASN A 7 -1.34 -21.96 -14.27
C ASN A 7 0.01 -21.25 -14.31
N LEU A 8 0.01 -19.94 -14.07
CA LEU A 8 1.24 -19.19 -13.90
C LEU A 8 1.61 -19.20 -12.42
N VAL A 9 2.76 -19.78 -12.09
CA VAL A 9 3.28 -19.84 -10.72
C VAL A 9 4.51 -18.96 -10.64
N LEU A 10 4.50 -18.00 -9.71
CA LEU A 10 5.61 -17.08 -9.47
C LEU A 10 6.00 -17.12 -7.99
N HIS A 11 7.30 -17.01 -7.74
CA HIS A 11 7.87 -17.06 -6.39
C HIS A 11 8.75 -15.86 -6.09
N ARG A 12 8.68 -15.37 -4.85
CA ARG A 12 9.66 -14.45 -4.25
C ARG A 12 10.26 -15.15 -3.05
N ARG A 13 11.52 -15.60 -3.20
CA ARG A 13 12.17 -16.40 -2.17
C ARG A 13 12.83 -15.55 -1.10
N ARG A 14 12.71 -16.00 0.14
CA ARG A 14 13.49 -15.46 1.27
C ARG A 14 14.96 -15.83 1.09
N ARG A 15 15.84 -14.85 1.24
CA ARG A 15 17.29 -15.07 1.26
C ARG A 15 17.78 -15.23 2.71
N PRO A 16 18.86 -15.99 2.96
CA PRO A 16 19.45 -16.10 4.29
C PRO A 16 19.87 -14.74 4.84
N ILE A 17 19.86 -14.56 6.17
CA ILE A 17 20.21 -13.29 6.82
C ILE A 17 21.65 -12.85 6.55
N TRP A 18 22.56 -13.81 6.32
CA TRP A 18 23.96 -13.56 5.97
C TRP A 18 24.13 -12.97 4.57
N HIS A 19 23.10 -13.03 3.73
CA HIS A 19 23.10 -12.46 2.39
C HIS A 19 22.58 -11.00 2.45
N PRO A 20 23.23 -10.01 1.81
CA PRO A 20 22.81 -8.61 1.85
C PRO A 20 21.33 -8.39 1.50
N VAL A 21 20.83 -9.08 0.47
CA VAL A 21 19.41 -9.06 0.09
C VAL A 21 18.50 -9.59 1.21
N GLY A 22 18.93 -10.57 2.00
CA GLY A 22 18.15 -11.08 3.13
C GLY A 22 17.99 -10.04 4.24
N VAL A 23 19.04 -9.26 4.51
CA VAL A 23 18.98 -8.11 5.43
C VAL A 23 18.00 -7.05 4.90
N LEU A 24 18.09 -6.71 3.61
CA LEU A 24 17.17 -5.75 2.98
C LEU A 24 15.70 -6.23 3.01
N GLN A 25 15.46 -7.53 2.83
CA GLN A 25 14.14 -8.14 2.97
C GLN A 25 13.58 -7.93 4.38
N ILE A 26 14.38 -8.15 5.43
CA ILE A 26 13.99 -7.92 6.83
C ILE A 26 13.67 -6.43 7.06
N ILE A 27 14.56 -5.53 6.65
CA ILE A 27 14.37 -4.08 6.82
C ILE A 27 13.10 -3.62 6.09
N ALA A 28 12.91 -4.04 4.85
CA ALA A 28 11.72 -3.68 4.07
C ALA A 28 10.43 -4.20 4.73
N ALA A 29 10.43 -5.46 5.21
CA ALA A 29 9.28 -6.02 5.91
C ALA A 29 8.97 -5.31 7.23
N LEU A 30 9.99 -4.99 8.03
CA LEU A 30 9.83 -4.21 9.26
C LEU A 30 9.30 -2.81 8.98
N TRP A 31 9.86 -2.11 7.99
CA TRP A 31 9.38 -0.80 7.60
C TRP A 31 7.91 -0.86 7.14
N PHE A 32 7.57 -1.80 6.27
CA PHE A 32 6.22 -1.95 5.73
C PHE A 32 5.19 -2.38 6.78
N SER A 33 5.58 -3.15 7.80
CA SER A 33 4.70 -3.55 8.91
C SER A 33 4.60 -2.48 10.01
N SER A 34 5.61 -1.62 10.15
CA SER A 34 5.68 -0.58 11.19
C SER A 34 5.10 0.77 10.77
N TYR A 35 4.33 0.81 9.68
CA TYR A 35 3.74 2.04 9.14
C TYR A 35 2.85 2.80 10.13
N PHE A 36 2.29 2.10 11.12
CA PHE A 36 1.56 2.69 12.27
C PHE A 36 2.43 3.61 13.15
N CYS A 37 3.76 3.45 13.12
CA CYS A 37 4.70 4.18 13.95
C CYS A 37 5.45 5.28 13.20
N PHE A 38 5.22 5.48 11.89
CA PHE A 38 5.95 6.48 11.10
C PHE A 38 5.76 7.91 11.62
N TRP A 39 4.60 8.20 12.20
CA TRP A 39 4.34 9.51 12.80
C TRP A 39 5.20 9.77 14.04
N LEU A 40 5.56 8.74 14.81
CA LEU A 40 6.48 8.88 15.95
C LEU A 40 7.87 9.29 15.46
N VAL A 41 8.34 8.69 14.36
CA VAL A 41 9.62 9.05 13.73
C VAL A 41 9.61 10.50 13.26
N ALA A 42 8.51 10.93 12.63
CA ALA A 42 8.35 12.33 12.20
C ALA A 42 8.34 13.30 13.40
N LEU A 43 7.64 12.96 14.48
CA LEU A 43 7.63 13.78 15.70
C LEU A 43 9.00 13.85 16.36
N LEU A 44 9.73 12.74 16.44
CA LEU A 44 11.10 12.71 16.96
C LEU A 44 12.02 13.59 16.11
N ALA A 45 11.90 13.53 14.77
CA ALA A 45 12.67 14.38 13.88
C ALA A 45 12.38 15.88 14.11
N VAL A 46 11.09 16.26 14.22
CA VAL A 46 10.69 17.64 14.54
C VAL A 46 11.24 18.07 15.90
N TRP A 47 11.13 17.21 16.91
CA TRP A 47 11.66 17.48 18.25
C TRP A 47 13.18 17.67 18.23
N SER A 48 13.93 16.81 17.53
CA SER A 48 15.38 16.95 17.35
C SER A 48 15.76 18.26 16.67
N LEU A 49 15.02 18.70 15.64
CA LEU A 49 15.26 19.98 14.98
C LEU A 49 15.07 21.18 15.93
N VAL A 50 14.13 21.07 16.87
CA VAL A 50 13.95 22.08 17.93
C VAL A 50 15.14 22.09 18.89
N GLN A 51 15.61 20.93 19.33
CA GLN A 51 16.77 20.83 20.22
C GLN A 51 18.08 21.35 19.57
N LEU A 52 18.22 21.18 18.25
CA LEU A 52 19.36 21.68 17.49
C LEU A 52 19.26 23.19 17.15
N GLY A 53 18.16 23.87 17.54
CA GLY A 53 17.92 25.27 17.20
C GLY A 53 17.61 25.54 15.73
N ALA A 54 17.47 24.49 14.91
CA ALA A 54 17.13 24.60 13.49
C ALA A 54 15.65 24.94 13.25
N LEU A 55 14.79 24.71 14.25
CA LEU A 55 13.37 25.02 14.22
C LEU A 55 12.93 25.59 15.57
N SER A 56 12.14 26.67 15.58
CA SER A 56 11.59 27.17 16.83
C SER A 56 10.47 26.24 17.35
N ALA A 57 10.28 26.17 18.67
CA ALA A 57 9.21 25.36 19.27
C ALA A 57 7.81 25.81 18.82
N SER A 58 7.60 27.11 18.61
CA SER A 58 6.33 27.65 18.11
C SER A 58 6.09 27.26 16.65
N SER A 59 7.10 27.35 15.79
CA SER A 59 7.01 26.86 14.41
C SER A 59 6.72 25.37 14.35
N ALA A 60 7.37 24.56 15.19
CA ALA A 60 7.09 23.13 15.31
C ALA A 60 5.63 22.86 15.72
N ALA A 61 5.12 23.58 16.74
CA ALA A 61 3.73 23.46 17.18
C ALA A 61 2.73 23.82 16.07
N VAL A 62 2.99 24.91 15.34
CA VAL A 62 2.15 25.33 14.20
C VAL A 62 2.14 24.26 13.11
N LEU A 63 3.29 23.67 12.77
CA LEU A 63 3.37 22.60 11.76
C LEU A 63 2.57 21.36 12.18
N VAL A 64 2.70 20.94 13.45
CA VAL A 64 1.94 19.79 13.98
C VAL A 64 0.45 20.08 13.96
N LEU A 65 0.00 21.24 14.43
CA LEU A 65 -1.40 21.63 14.43
C LEU A 65 -1.96 21.76 13.01
N ALA A 66 -1.20 22.34 12.09
CA ALA A 66 -1.58 22.44 10.68
C ALA A 66 -1.74 21.06 10.04
N TYR A 67 -0.83 20.12 10.33
CA TYR A 67 -0.93 18.74 9.85
C TYR A 67 -2.15 18.01 10.43
N LEU A 68 -2.40 18.12 11.74
CA LEU A 68 -3.60 17.52 12.36
C LEU A 68 -4.89 18.13 11.79
N GLY A 69 -4.94 19.45 11.61
CA GLY A 69 -6.05 20.14 10.95
C GLY A 69 -6.26 19.66 9.51
N GLN A 70 -5.16 19.48 8.76
CA GLN A 70 -5.18 18.93 7.40
C GLN A 70 -5.83 17.56 7.37
N ILE A 71 -5.50 16.64 8.29
CA ILE A 71 -6.11 15.30 8.37
C ILE A 71 -7.63 15.40 8.50
N VAL A 72 -8.13 16.35 9.29
CA VAL A 72 -9.56 16.51 9.56
C VAL A 72 -10.29 17.14 8.37
N VAL A 73 -9.69 18.14 7.74
CA VAL A 73 -10.32 18.93 6.67
C VAL A 73 -10.20 18.27 5.30
N TYR A 74 -9.01 17.79 4.94
CA TYR A 74 -8.72 17.30 3.59
C TYR A 74 -8.82 15.76 3.51
N ARG A 75 -9.87 15.30 2.79
CA ARG A 75 -10.31 13.90 2.68
C ARG A 75 -10.11 13.28 1.29
N PRO A 76 -8.86 13.14 0.81
CA PRO A 76 -8.59 12.60 -0.53
C PRO A 76 -9.06 11.15 -0.72
N GLN A 77 -9.21 10.37 0.36
CA GLN A 77 -9.71 9.00 0.31
C GLN A 77 -11.14 8.87 -0.24
N ASN A 78 -11.91 9.97 -0.24
CA ASN A 78 -13.29 9.99 -0.72
C ASN A 78 -13.39 10.29 -2.22
N SER A 79 -12.27 10.64 -2.89
CA SER A 79 -12.21 10.94 -4.32
C SER A 79 -11.23 10.00 -5.05
N THR A 80 -10.06 10.51 -5.47
CA THR A 80 -9.05 9.81 -6.24
C THR A 80 -7.86 9.36 -5.40
N GLY A 81 -7.73 9.78 -4.14
CA GLY A 81 -6.60 9.46 -3.27
C GLY A 81 -5.26 9.94 -3.83
N TRP A 82 -4.16 9.29 -3.43
CA TRP A 82 -2.80 9.58 -3.92
C TRP A 82 -2.13 8.32 -4.49
N PRO A 83 -2.66 7.72 -5.58
CA PRO A 83 -2.22 6.41 -6.07
C PRO A 83 -0.83 6.47 -6.69
N PHE A 84 0.20 6.45 -5.86
CA PHE A 84 1.58 6.47 -6.28
C PHE A 84 1.97 5.08 -6.76
N ALA A 85 1.88 4.86 -8.07
CA ALA A 85 2.23 3.58 -8.68
C ALA A 85 3.67 3.17 -8.35
N TRP A 86 4.59 4.12 -8.22
CA TRP A 86 5.96 3.84 -7.82
C TRP A 86 6.06 3.32 -6.37
N PHE A 87 5.10 3.59 -5.49
CA PHE A 87 5.13 3.13 -4.11
C PHE A 87 4.76 1.64 -4.02
N LEU A 88 3.53 1.30 -4.40
CA LEU A 88 3.01 -0.07 -4.26
C LEU A 88 3.66 -1.07 -5.24
N TYR A 89 4.16 -0.60 -6.39
CA TYR A 89 4.78 -1.45 -7.40
C TYR A 89 6.29 -1.24 -7.52
N SER A 90 6.93 -0.74 -6.45
CA SER A 90 8.40 -0.67 -6.35
C SER A 90 9.02 -2.04 -6.05
N GLY A 91 10.34 -2.13 -6.27
CA GLY A 91 11.14 -3.25 -5.77
C GLY A 91 11.18 -3.37 -4.24
N VAL A 92 10.82 -2.33 -3.48
CA VAL A 92 10.68 -2.43 -2.01
C VAL A 92 9.59 -3.44 -1.65
N VAL A 93 8.48 -3.44 -2.39
CA VAL A 93 7.41 -4.42 -2.19
C VAL A 93 7.86 -5.83 -2.56
N ASP A 94 8.72 -5.99 -3.57
CA ASP A 94 9.33 -7.29 -3.87
C ASP A 94 10.25 -7.81 -2.75
N LEU A 95 10.93 -6.91 -2.01
CA LEU A 95 11.69 -7.28 -0.82
C LEU A 95 10.76 -7.75 0.31
N VAL A 96 9.62 -7.07 0.52
CA VAL A 96 8.60 -7.51 1.48
C VAL A 96 8.06 -8.90 1.11
N LEU A 97 7.68 -9.09 -0.15
CA LEU A 97 7.20 -10.40 -0.65
C LEU A 97 8.28 -11.49 -0.52
N GLY A 98 9.54 -11.14 -0.76
CA GLY A 98 10.68 -12.03 -0.54
C GLY A 98 10.84 -12.43 0.92
N TYR A 99 10.72 -11.49 1.87
CA TYR A 99 10.77 -11.79 3.30
C TYR A 99 9.73 -12.84 3.72
N TYR A 100 8.49 -12.70 3.23
CA TYR A 100 7.40 -13.64 3.50
C TYR A 100 7.45 -14.92 2.66
N ASN A 101 8.47 -15.10 1.81
CA ASN A 101 8.59 -16.23 0.90
C ASN A 101 7.33 -16.40 0.02
N ALA A 102 6.80 -15.29 -0.49
CA ALA A 102 5.51 -15.25 -1.18
C ALA A 102 5.50 -16.13 -2.45
N THR A 103 4.40 -16.85 -2.62
CA THR A 103 4.07 -17.58 -3.86
C THR A 103 2.73 -17.09 -4.37
N CYS A 104 2.69 -16.71 -5.64
CA CYS A 104 1.46 -16.30 -6.29
C CYS A 104 1.16 -17.27 -7.44
N ILE A 105 -0.09 -17.73 -7.49
CA ILE A 105 -0.58 -18.66 -8.49
C ILE A 105 -1.75 -17.98 -9.18
N ARG A 106 -1.64 -17.78 -10.50
CA ARG A 106 -2.76 -17.35 -11.33
C ARG A 106 -3.41 -18.59 -11.93
N GLU A 107 -4.59 -18.91 -11.41
CA GLU A 107 -5.44 -19.97 -11.93
C GLU A 107 -6.29 -19.44 -13.09
N GLY A 108 -6.37 -20.21 -14.19
CA GLY A 108 -7.12 -19.84 -15.38
C GLY A 108 -6.35 -18.94 -16.37
N PRO A 109 -7.04 -18.37 -17.37
CA PRO A 109 -6.41 -17.53 -18.40
C PRO A 109 -6.00 -16.15 -17.87
N PRO A 110 -5.08 -15.44 -18.56
CA PRO A 110 -4.75 -14.05 -18.21
C PRO A 110 -6.00 -13.17 -18.25
N LEU A 111 -6.04 -12.15 -17.39
CA LEU A 111 -7.08 -11.13 -17.46
C LEU A 111 -6.92 -10.29 -18.73
N ASP A 112 -8.04 -9.88 -19.32
CA ASP A 112 -8.08 -8.92 -20.42
C ASP A 112 -7.60 -7.54 -19.90
N PRO A 113 -6.53 -6.95 -20.46
CA PRO A 113 -6.05 -5.64 -20.03
C PRO A 113 -7.07 -4.50 -20.16
N GLN A 114 -8.10 -4.66 -21.01
CA GLN A 114 -9.18 -3.67 -21.20
C GLN A 114 -10.39 -3.94 -20.30
N GLY A 115 -10.37 -5.04 -19.54
CA GLY A 115 -11.45 -5.41 -18.64
C GLY A 115 -11.57 -4.50 -17.42
N ARG A 116 -12.75 -4.45 -16.82
CA ARG A 116 -12.98 -3.80 -15.52
C ARG A 116 -13.19 -4.87 -14.46
N TYR A 117 -12.38 -4.83 -13.42
CA TYR A 117 -12.27 -5.93 -12.47
C TYR A 117 -12.58 -5.47 -11.05
N LEU A 118 -13.35 -6.30 -10.35
CA LEU A 118 -13.52 -6.26 -8.92
C LEU A 118 -12.84 -7.49 -8.32
N PHE A 119 -11.77 -7.27 -7.60
CA PHE A 119 -11.03 -8.29 -6.87
C PHE A 119 -11.59 -8.41 -5.45
N ALA A 120 -11.81 -9.64 -5.01
CA ALA A 120 -12.04 -9.97 -3.62
C ALA A 120 -10.77 -10.58 -3.02
N MET A 121 -10.36 -10.15 -1.84
CA MET A 121 -9.22 -10.75 -1.14
C MET A 121 -9.61 -11.30 0.23
N SER A 122 -9.14 -12.52 0.50
CA SER A 122 -9.24 -13.20 1.79
C SER A 122 -7.95 -14.01 2.05
N PRO A 123 -7.38 -14.02 3.27
CA PRO A 123 -7.81 -13.26 4.43
C PRO A 123 -7.44 -11.77 4.33
N HIS A 124 -8.25 -10.91 4.94
CA HIS A 124 -7.90 -9.51 5.13
C HIS A 124 -7.09 -9.38 6.42
N GLY A 125 -5.77 -9.42 6.32
CA GLY A 125 -4.92 -9.18 7.49
C GLY A 125 -5.03 -7.72 7.96
N ILE A 126 -4.80 -7.50 9.25
CA ILE A 126 -4.76 -6.17 9.90
C ILE A 126 -3.58 -5.32 9.37
N PHE A 127 -2.58 -5.96 8.76
CA PHE A 127 -1.35 -5.32 8.33
C PHE A 127 -1.39 -4.94 6.85
N GLY A 128 -0.82 -3.77 6.53
CA GLY A 128 -0.62 -3.30 5.15
C GLY A 128 0.09 -4.31 4.24
N VAL A 129 0.77 -5.32 4.81
CA VAL A 129 1.37 -6.49 4.15
C VAL A 129 0.42 -7.16 3.16
N CYS A 130 -0.88 -7.24 3.44
CA CYS A 130 -1.83 -7.84 2.51
C CYS A 130 -1.90 -7.08 1.18
N ARG A 131 -1.65 -5.77 1.19
CA ARG A 131 -1.58 -4.93 -0.01
C ARG A 131 -0.35 -5.25 -0.86
N ALA A 132 0.75 -5.69 -0.24
CA ALA A 132 1.97 -6.07 -0.96
C ALA A 132 1.71 -7.17 -2.00
N PHE A 133 0.76 -8.07 -1.74
CA PHE A 133 0.38 -9.15 -2.67
C PHE A 133 -0.34 -8.66 -3.93
N SER A 134 -0.89 -7.45 -3.91
CA SER A 134 -1.38 -6.76 -5.11
C SER A 134 -0.40 -5.74 -5.70
N GLY A 135 0.82 -5.73 -5.16
CA GLY A 135 1.87 -4.82 -5.54
C GLY A 135 3.10 -5.56 -6.05
N GLY A 136 4.21 -4.83 -6.04
CA GLY A 136 5.50 -5.31 -6.53
C GLY A 136 5.47 -5.73 -7.99
N SER A 137 6.50 -6.44 -8.41
CA SER A 137 6.57 -6.94 -9.78
C SER A 137 5.87 -8.29 -9.96
N LEU A 138 5.55 -9.02 -8.87
CA LEU A 138 4.75 -10.24 -8.95
C LEU A 138 3.35 -9.96 -9.54
N TRP A 139 2.67 -8.94 -9.03
CA TRP A 139 1.36 -8.57 -9.56
C TRP A 139 1.43 -8.17 -11.03
N ARG A 140 2.41 -7.35 -11.40
CA ARG A 140 2.62 -6.92 -12.80
C ARG A 140 2.90 -8.07 -13.75
N GLN A 141 3.63 -9.09 -13.30
CA GLN A 141 3.89 -10.29 -14.11
C GLN A 141 2.63 -11.15 -14.29
N MET A 142 1.71 -11.15 -13.33
CA MET A 142 0.47 -11.93 -13.42
C MET A 142 -0.63 -11.22 -14.22
N TYR A 143 -0.79 -9.91 -14.01
CA TYR A 143 -1.96 -9.14 -14.44
C TYR A 143 -1.60 -7.89 -15.26
N GLY A 144 -0.34 -7.75 -15.68
CA GLY A 144 0.11 -6.64 -16.52
C GLY A 144 -0.02 -5.29 -15.81
N ASP A 145 -0.71 -4.34 -16.46
CA ASP A 145 -0.90 -2.98 -15.94
C ASP A 145 -2.21 -2.78 -15.18
N ILE A 146 -2.92 -3.86 -14.83
CA ILE A 146 -4.11 -3.78 -13.99
C ILE A 146 -3.69 -3.33 -12.60
N ARG A 147 -4.10 -2.12 -12.19
CA ARG A 147 -3.75 -1.52 -10.90
C ARG A 147 -4.99 -1.37 -10.02
N PRO A 148 -5.32 -2.36 -9.16
CA PRO A 148 -6.47 -2.25 -8.28
C PRO A 148 -6.32 -1.14 -7.25
N ARG A 149 -7.43 -0.45 -6.97
CA ARG A 149 -7.60 0.48 -5.85
C ARG A 149 -8.15 -0.27 -4.66
N TRP A 150 -7.52 -0.08 -3.51
CA TRP A 150 -7.87 -0.80 -2.29
C TRP A 150 -8.97 -0.11 -1.50
N GLY A 151 -10.05 -0.82 -1.16
CA GLY A 151 -10.97 -0.36 -0.14
C GLY A 151 -10.36 -0.55 1.26
N SER A 152 -10.16 0.52 2.02
CA SER A 152 -9.68 0.48 3.41
C SER A 152 -10.76 0.99 4.37
N PHE A 153 -10.70 0.53 5.63
CA PHE A 153 -11.60 1.04 6.66
C PHE A 153 -11.36 2.54 6.91
N GLY A 154 -12.43 3.30 7.14
CA GLY A 154 -12.38 4.77 7.21
C GLY A 154 -11.43 5.31 8.29
N GLY A 155 -11.33 4.64 9.44
CA GLY A 155 -10.44 5.04 10.55
C GLY A 155 -8.96 5.10 10.17
N ALA A 156 -8.50 4.31 9.18
CA ALA A 156 -7.13 4.35 8.69
C ALA A 156 -6.74 5.75 8.16
N PHE A 157 -7.70 6.51 7.65
CA PHE A 157 -7.45 7.83 7.06
C PHE A 157 -7.46 8.97 8.10
N PHE A 158 -7.53 8.65 9.39
CA PHE A 158 -7.43 9.60 10.49
C PHE A 158 -6.17 9.40 11.34
N ILE A 159 -5.44 8.30 11.13
CA ILE A 159 -4.23 7.97 11.87
C ILE A 159 -3.03 8.46 11.06
N PRO A 160 -2.20 9.37 11.60
CA PRO A 160 -0.95 9.79 10.98
C PRO A 160 -0.04 8.62 10.58
N GLY A 161 0.58 8.71 9.41
CA GLY A 161 1.42 7.65 8.85
C GLY A 161 0.61 6.55 8.16
N VAL A 162 -0.43 6.04 8.82
CA VAL A 162 -1.38 5.05 8.22
C VAL A 162 -2.14 5.66 7.06
N ARG A 163 -2.60 6.91 7.22
CA ARG A 163 -3.30 7.66 6.20
C ARG A 163 -2.45 7.80 4.94
N GLU A 164 -1.24 8.34 5.09
CA GLU A 164 -0.32 8.59 3.99
C GLU A 164 0.06 7.27 3.30
N PHE A 165 0.44 6.26 4.08
CA PHE A 165 0.77 4.93 3.56
C PHE A 165 -0.39 4.33 2.75
N SER A 166 -1.62 4.44 3.28
CA SER A 166 -2.82 3.91 2.61
C SER A 166 -3.11 4.69 1.32
N LEU A 167 -3.09 6.02 1.37
CA LEU A 167 -3.33 6.86 0.19
C LEU A 167 -2.28 6.63 -0.90
N CYS A 168 -0.99 6.60 -0.54
CA CYS A 168 0.14 6.33 -1.43
C CYS A 168 0.05 4.93 -2.07
N SER A 169 -0.51 3.97 -1.34
CA SER A 169 -0.81 2.62 -1.84
C SER A 169 -2.07 2.56 -2.72
N GLY A 170 -2.70 3.70 -3.03
CA GLY A 170 -3.92 3.78 -3.83
C GLY A 170 -5.18 3.36 -3.09
N CYS A 171 -5.20 3.38 -1.75
CA CYS A 171 -6.41 3.08 -1.00
C CYS A 171 -7.45 4.21 -1.12
N LEU A 172 -8.71 3.80 -1.04
CA LEU A 172 -9.90 4.63 -0.93
C LEU A 172 -10.69 4.19 0.30
N ASP A 173 -11.60 5.05 0.75
CA ASP A 173 -12.57 4.64 1.76
C ASP A 173 -13.47 3.52 1.21
N ALA A 174 -13.68 2.46 2.01
CA ALA A 174 -14.46 1.29 1.60
C ALA A 174 -15.98 1.52 1.61
N SER A 175 -16.46 2.74 1.88
CA SER A 175 -17.88 3.06 1.80
C SER A 175 -18.41 2.91 0.37
N ARG A 176 -19.62 2.39 0.27
CA ARG A 176 -20.34 2.18 -0.98
C ARG A 176 -20.28 3.39 -1.95
N PRO A 177 -20.59 4.64 -1.55
CA PRO A 177 -20.57 5.77 -2.49
C PRO A 177 -19.17 6.07 -3.06
N VAL A 178 -18.11 5.82 -2.29
CA VAL A 178 -16.73 6.04 -2.76
C VAL A 178 -16.35 4.97 -3.79
N LEU A 179 -16.67 3.71 -3.51
CA LEU A 179 -16.41 2.60 -4.43
C LEU A 179 -17.25 2.69 -5.71
N GLU A 180 -18.54 3.04 -5.63
CA GLU A 180 -19.39 3.24 -6.81
C GLU A 180 -18.84 4.37 -7.71
N ARG A 181 -18.37 5.48 -7.12
CA ARG A 181 -17.71 6.54 -7.89
C ARG A 181 -16.42 6.07 -8.54
N ALA A 182 -15.64 5.21 -7.88
CA ALA A 182 -14.41 4.65 -8.45
C ALA A 182 -14.71 3.70 -9.62
N ILE A 183 -15.72 2.84 -9.50
CA ILE A 183 -16.20 1.97 -10.58
C ILE A 183 -16.68 2.81 -11.76
N ALA A 184 -17.44 3.88 -11.50
CA ALA A 184 -17.93 4.79 -12.54
C ALA A 184 -16.78 5.47 -13.31
N ARG A 185 -15.65 5.74 -12.65
CA ARG A 185 -14.42 6.24 -13.30
C ARG A 185 -13.66 5.18 -14.10
N GLY A 186 -14.09 3.91 -14.06
CA GLY A 186 -13.42 2.80 -14.72
C GLY A 186 -12.22 2.25 -13.95
N GLU A 187 -12.09 2.56 -12.65
CA GLU A 187 -10.99 2.04 -11.83
C GLU A 187 -11.23 0.57 -11.47
N HIS A 188 -10.18 -0.25 -11.49
CA HIS A 188 -10.23 -1.60 -10.92
C HIS A 188 -10.25 -1.51 -9.40
N LEU A 189 -11.05 -2.34 -8.73
CA LEU A 189 -11.18 -2.29 -7.28
C LEU A 189 -10.73 -3.60 -6.64
N ALA A 190 -10.08 -3.51 -5.49
CA ALA A 190 -9.86 -4.63 -4.57
C ALA A 190 -10.59 -4.35 -3.26
N ARG A 191 -11.57 -5.19 -2.92
CA ARG A 191 -12.36 -5.08 -1.69
C ARG A 191 -12.15 -6.31 -0.81
N PHE A 192 -12.23 -6.10 0.49
CA PHE A 192 -12.40 -7.18 1.46
C PHE A 192 -13.85 -7.69 1.43
N GLY A 193 -14.00 -9.01 1.33
CA GLY A 193 -15.26 -9.70 1.58
C GLY A 193 -15.55 -9.80 3.07
#